data_AF-A0A1G4FG77-F1
#
_entry.id   AF-A0A1G4FG77-F1
#
_cell.length_a   1.000
_cell.length_b   1.000
_cell.length_c   1.000
_cell.angle_alpha   90.00
_cell.angle_beta   90.00
_cell.angle_gamma   90.00
#
_symmetry.space_group_name_H-M   'P 1'
#
loop_
_entity.id
_entity.type
_entity.pdbx_description
1 polymer ?
#
loop_
_entity_poly.entity_id
_entity_poly.type
_entity_poly.pdbx_seq_one_letter_code
_entity_poly.pdbx_strand_id
1 'polypeptide(L)'
;MLRQVIDLYEIMDDKNVTGQDVVDVFKNESGDFEYKINRVTTDKGSTDFIYIKIKGRNGKSIGKSAPTLGITGTLGGIGARPKLTGFVSDGDGALTVLAAGLKILRMNKKGDRLDSDVIITTHICPNAPVVDHFPVPFMGSSVDDEDINENCIYEDMDAIISVDTTKGNEIINNNGYAISNTVKEGYILSVSKYLLDIMKRTTGKMPVVFPLAQQDITPYGNRLSHLNSILQPSTVTKAPVLGIAITTELPIAGCATGSTHLFDIEQAARYIVEIAKEFPKNPNLFYDPKEYNIIKRLYGSQRRFQTKGVQIKKKVGLITMGQAARSDITENINDILEPELEVISIGALDGYNYDEVKEKFWPAKGEPFIVTIIGEDKIVKISENSAWKLVQKKIEELEERNIKASMLMCTGKFKDFNKKSMVLQPEKIIRATLDAIGVERIGILVPEEEQIRDSCKQYERYKPIIKSAEPYEDKKFISEKAKEFKSEDVDIILMDCMGYTEDMGNIVEKESGKNVLVPRVLVTRLLKTLA
;
A
#
# COMPACT_ATOMS: atom_id res chain seq x y z
N MET A 1 -27.50 14.10 25.20
CA MET A 1 -27.10 13.40 23.97
C MET A 1 -28.35 13.05 23.17
N LEU A 2 -29.31 12.29 23.73
CA LEU A 2 -30.56 11.97 23.00
C LEU A 2 -31.25 13.19 22.38
N ARG A 3 -31.34 14.31 23.10
CA ARG A 3 -31.87 15.57 22.56
C ARG A 3 -31.11 16.06 21.32
N GLN A 4 -29.77 16.01 21.31
CA GLN A 4 -28.97 16.42 20.14
C GLN A 4 -29.29 15.54 18.92
N VAL A 5 -29.50 14.25 19.14
CA VAL A 5 -29.90 13.30 18.08
C VAL A 5 -31.28 13.65 17.54
N ILE A 6 -32.27 13.87 18.41
CA ILE A 6 -33.64 14.24 18.00
C ILE A 6 -33.64 15.57 17.24
N ASP A 7 -33.02 16.61 17.81
CA ASP A 7 -33.00 17.96 17.23
C ASP A 7 -32.36 17.95 15.82
N LEU A 8 -31.30 17.16 15.60
CA LEU A 8 -30.68 17.03 14.28
C LEU A 8 -31.45 16.12 13.32
N TYR A 9 -32.03 15.02 13.81
CA TYR A 9 -32.83 14.11 12.99
C TYR A 9 -34.02 14.84 12.35
N GLU A 10 -34.75 15.64 13.13
CA GLU A 10 -35.89 16.44 12.62
C GLU A 10 -35.48 17.43 11.53
N ILE A 11 -34.27 18.00 11.61
CA ILE A 11 -33.74 18.93 10.59
C ILE A 11 -33.26 18.16 9.35
N MET A 12 -32.65 17.00 9.54
CA MET A 12 -32.08 16.19 8.46
C MET A 12 -33.13 15.40 7.68
N ASP A 13 -34.30 15.08 8.27
CA ASP A 13 -35.41 14.43 7.56
C ASP A 13 -36.24 15.41 6.70
N ASP A 14 -35.57 16.15 5.82
CA ASP A 14 -36.19 16.99 4.81
C ASP A 14 -35.55 16.69 3.44
N LYS A 15 -36.37 16.69 2.38
CA LYS A 15 -35.91 16.54 1.00
C LYS A 15 -35.09 17.74 0.51
N ASN A 16 -35.24 18.90 1.15
CA ASN A 16 -34.59 20.16 0.78
C ASN A 16 -33.46 20.55 1.73
N VAL A 17 -33.15 19.73 2.75
CA VAL A 17 -32.11 20.06 3.72
C VAL A 17 -30.77 20.29 3.02
N THR A 18 -30.09 21.32 3.46
CA THR A 18 -28.76 21.73 2.99
C THR A 18 -27.74 21.62 4.11
N GLY A 19 -26.46 21.72 3.76
CA GLY A 19 -25.41 21.86 4.75
C GLY A 19 -25.57 23.11 5.63
N GLN A 20 -26.22 24.16 5.12
CA GLN A 20 -26.43 25.39 5.86
C GLN A 20 -27.45 25.22 6.99
N ASP A 21 -28.54 24.48 6.75
CA ASP A 21 -29.57 24.19 7.75
C ASP A 21 -28.96 23.46 8.97
N VAL A 22 -28.09 22.49 8.71
CA VAL A 22 -27.36 21.76 9.76
C VAL A 22 -26.41 22.68 10.53
N VAL A 23 -25.63 23.52 9.83
CA VAL A 23 -24.73 24.48 10.49
C VAL A 23 -25.50 25.50 11.33
N ASP A 24 -26.71 25.89 10.92
CA ASP A 24 -27.52 26.84 11.68
C ASP A 24 -27.98 26.25 13.02
N VAL A 25 -28.17 24.93 13.12
CA VAL A 25 -28.36 24.24 14.42
C VAL A 25 -27.15 24.46 15.35
N PHE A 26 -25.93 24.37 14.82
CA PHE A 26 -24.71 24.63 15.61
C PHE A 26 -24.57 26.10 16.01
N LYS A 27 -24.92 27.04 15.11
CA LYS A 27 -24.93 28.48 15.42
C LYS A 27 -25.89 28.80 16.56
N ASN A 28 -27.05 28.15 16.60
CA ASN A 28 -28.05 28.32 17.66
C ASN A 28 -27.56 27.88 19.05
N GLU A 29 -26.59 26.96 19.13
CA GLU A 29 -25.95 26.64 20.42
C GLU A 29 -24.99 27.75 20.89
N SER A 30 -24.64 28.75 20.07
CA SER A 30 -23.82 29.94 20.43
C SER A 30 -22.47 29.60 21.07
N GLY A 31 -21.73 28.67 20.46
CA GLY A 31 -20.38 28.29 20.90
C GLY A 31 -19.28 28.80 19.96
N ASP A 32 -18.03 28.64 20.39
CA ASP A 32 -16.83 28.98 19.61
C ASP A 32 -16.45 27.81 18.70
N PHE A 33 -16.84 27.91 17.43
CA PHE A 33 -16.52 26.94 16.38
C PHE A 33 -16.31 27.65 15.03
N GLU A 34 -15.55 27.01 14.17
CA GLU A 34 -15.38 27.39 12.77
C GLU A 34 -16.12 26.38 11.90
N TYR A 35 -16.65 26.81 10.76
CA TYR A 35 -17.28 25.90 9.82
C TYR A 35 -16.96 26.25 8.37
N LYS A 36 -17.08 25.25 7.49
CA LYS A 36 -17.07 25.40 6.04
C LYS A 36 -18.14 24.49 5.45
N ILE A 37 -18.78 24.96 4.37
CA ILE A 37 -19.68 24.15 3.56
C ILE A 37 -19.12 24.15 2.15
N ASN A 38 -18.94 22.97 1.57
CA ASN A 38 -18.54 22.81 0.18
C ASN A 38 -19.57 21.99 -0.58
N ARG A 39 -20.20 22.57 -1.59
CA ARG A 39 -21.17 21.86 -2.43
C ARG A 39 -20.48 21.25 -3.64
N VAL A 40 -20.60 19.95 -3.79
CA VAL A 40 -20.14 19.21 -4.98
C VAL A 40 -21.35 18.76 -5.79
N THR A 41 -21.29 18.99 -7.10
CA THR A 41 -22.35 18.61 -8.05
C THR A 41 -21.75 17.73 -9.15
N THR A 42 -22.37 16.59 -9.40
CA THR A 42 -22.03 15.62 -10.45
C THR A 42 -23.25 15.37 -11.34
N ASP A 43 -23.12 14.47 -12.31
CA ASP A 43 -24.24 13.93 -13.09
C ASP A 43 -25.23 13.10 -12.24
N LYS A 44 -24.77 12.52 -11.13
CA LYS A 44 -25.57 11.70 -10.19
C LYS A 44 -26.32 12.53 -9.13
N GLY A 45 -26.09 13.84 -9.05
CA GLY A 45 -26.75 14.73 -8.09
C GLY A 45 -25.78 15.70 -7.42
N SER A 46 -26.11 16.15 -6.21
CA SER A 46 -25.27 17.10 -5.47
C SER A 46 -25.30 16.82 -3.99
N THR A 47 -24.20 17.10 -3.30
CA THR A 47 -24.08 16.96 -1.85
C THR A 47 -23.36 18.16 -1.25
N ASP A 48 -23.75 18.55 -0.04
CA ASP A 48 -23.08 19.58 0.74
C ASP A 48 -22.18 18.94 1.79
N PHE A 49 -20.87 19.04 1.61
CA PHE A 49 -19.88 18.66 2.63
C PHE A 49 -19.85 19.69 3.73
N ILE A 50 -19.88 19.22 4.98
CA ILE A 50 -19.82 20.04 6.19
C ILE A 50 -18.50 19.77 6.89
N TYR A 51 -17.80 20.85 7.22
CA TYR A 51 -16.66 20.86 8.12
C TYR A 51 -17.01 21.73 9.33
N ILE A 52 -16.83 21.23 10.55
CA ILE A 52 -17.00 21.99 11.79
C ILE A 52 -15.79 21.73 12.69
N LYS A 53 -15.05 22.78 13.05
CA LYS A 53 -13.95 22.73 14.02
C LYS A 53 -14.37 23.38 15.32
N ILE A 54 -14.43 22.59 16.38
CA ILE A 54 -14.71 23.03 17.74
C ILE A 54 -13.38 23.21 18.49
N LYS A 55 -13.12 24.42 18.99
CA LYS A 55 -11.81 24.77 19.58
C LYS A 55 -11.62 24.20 20.99
N GLY A 56 -10.47 23.57 21.22
CA GLY A 56 -10.04 23.07 22.52
C GLY A 56 -9.38 24.15 23.38
N ARG A 57 -9.33 23.93 24.71
CA ARG A 57 -8.56 24.77 25.65
C ARG A 57 -7.07 24.76 25.37
N ASN A 58 -6.58 23.65 24.84
CA ASN A 58 -5.18 23.37 24.55
C ASN A 58 -4.93 22.97 23.09
N GLY A 59 -5.89 23.26 22.20
CA GLY A 59 -5.87 22.86 20.80
C GLY A 59 -4.85 23.58 19.92
N LYS A 60 -4.48 22.95 18.81
CA LYS A 60 -3.57 23.48 17.80
C LYS A 60 -4.11 24.74 17.13
N SER A 61 -5.44 24.86 17.01
CA SER A 61 -6.14 26.00 16.41
C SER A 61 -5.87 27.34 17.10
N ILE A 62 -5.43 27.30 18.37
CA ILE A 62 -5.05 28.46 19.17
C ILE A 62 -3.55 28.49 19.51
N GLY A 63 -2.73 27.78 18.73
CA GLY A 63 -1.27 27.76 18.85
C GLY A 63 -0.71 26.87 19.97
N LYS A 64 -1.52 25.94 20.51
CA LYS A 64 -1.07 24.96 21.52
C LYS A 64 -0.85 23.58 20.89
N SER A 65 -0.66 22.53 21.70
CA SER A 65 -0.13 21.24 21.25
C SER A 65 -1.00 20.01 21.52
N ALA A 66 -2.22 20.16 22.06
CA ALA A 66 -3.10 19.01 22.27
C ALA A 66 -3.47 18.38 20.91
N PRO A 67 -3.51 17.04 20.80
CA PRO A 67 -3.81 16.37 19.54
C PRO A 67 -5.28 16.63 19.14
N THR A 68 -5.54 16.82 17.86
CA THR A 68 -6.86 17.08 17.29
C THR A 68 -7.54 15.76 16.94
N LEU A 69 -8.79 15.57 17.38
CA LEU A 69 -9.60 14.41 17.01
C LEU A 69 -10.47 14.73 15.79
N GLY A 70 -10.34 13.94 14.73
CA GLY A 70 -11.28 13.91 13.61
C GLY A 70 -12.44 12.95 13.88
N ILE A 71 -13.67 13.37 13.59
CA ILE A 71 -14.88 12.56 13.70
C ILE A 71 -15.64 12.72 12.38
N THR A 72 -15.62 11.67 11.57
CA THR A 72 -16.19 11.68 10.22
C THR A 72 -17.36 10.72 10.11
N GLY A 73 -18.44 11.15 9.47
CA GLY A 73 -19.58 10.30 9.11
C GLY A 73 -19.54 9.99 7.62
N THR A 74 -19.42 8.72 7.26
CA THR A 74 -19.44 8.21 5.87
C THR A 74 -20.81 7.65 5.53
N LEU A 75 -21.25 7.89 4.30
CA LEU A 75 -22.56 7.52 3.79
C LEU A 75 -22.60 7.68 2.25
N GLY A 76 -23.58 7.07 1.60
CA GLY A 76 -24.04 7.44 0.26
C GLY A 76 -25.02 8.61 0.29
N GLY A 77 -25.93 8.65 1.27
CA GLY A 77 -26.79 9.80 1.52
C GLY A 77 -27.84 9.62 2.62
N ILE A 78 -28.41 10.73 3.08
CA ILE A 78 -29.39 10.76 4.17
C ILE A 78 -30.83 10.52 3.69
N GLY A 79 -31.05 10.50 2.37
CA GLY A 79 -32.33 10.15 1.76
C GLY A 79 -32.17 9.61 0.35
N ALA A 80 -33.07 8.71 -0.06
CA ALA A 80 -33.08 8.05 -1.37
C ALA A 80 -34.25 8.53 -2.26
N ARG A 81 -34.58 9.82 -2.15
CA ARG A 81 -35.74 10.42 -2.82
C ARG A 81 -35.44 10.66 -4.30
N PRO A 82 -36.46 10.55 -5.20
CA PRO A 82 -37.87 10.29 -4.90
C PRO A 82 -38.21 8.81 -4.73
N LYS A 83 -37.25 7.88 -4.88
CA LYS A 83 -37.51 6.42 -4.85
C LYS A 83 -38.05 5.97 -3.49
N LEU A 84 -37.53 6.50 -2.39
CA LEU A 84 -38.01 6.26 -1.03
C LEU A 84 -38.22 7.59 -0.30
N THR A 85 -39.34 7.70 0.42
CA THR A 85 -39.72 8.92 1.15
C THR A 85 -39.31 8.82 2.62
N GLY A 86 -38.51 9.78 3.09
CA GLY A 86 -38.07 9.90 4.48
C GLY A 86 -36.56 9.69 4.63
N PHE A 87 -36.08 9.87 5.85
CA PHE A 87 -34.70 9.61 6.24
C PHE A 87 -34.38 8.12 6.11
N VAL A 88 -33.21 7.80 5.56
CA VAL A 88 -32.76 6.41 5.37
C VAL A 88 -31.66 6.05 6.35
N SER A 89 -31.53 4.76 6.67
CA SER A 89 -30.55 4.30 7.65
C SER A 89 -29.10 4.63 7.31
N ASP A 90 -28.76 4.77 6.03
CA ASP A 90 -27.43 5.19 5.56
C ASP A 90 -27.00 6.56 6.12
N GLY A 91 -27.97 7.41 6.49
CA GLY A 91 -27.73 8.69 7.14
C GLY A 91 -27.32 8.62 8.62
N ASP A 92 -27.38 7.45 9.28
CA ASP A 92 -27.13 7.34 10.72
C ASP A 92 -25.68 7.74 11.09
N GLY A 93 -24.70 7.47 10.22
CA GLY A 93 -23.31 7.88 10.41
C GLY A 93 -23.17 9.41 10.49
N ALA A 94 -23.74 10.14 9.53
CA ALA A 94 -23.78 11.60 9.51
C ALA A 94 -24.48 12.15 10.76
N LEU A 95 -25.65 11.61 11.11
CA LEU A 95 -26.41 12.04 12.28
C LEU A 95 -25.63 11.81 13.59
N THR A 96 -24.94 10.67 13.71
CA THR A 96 -24.12 10.33 14.89
C THR A 96 -23.02 11.35 15.12
N VAL A 97 -22.24 11.68 14.09
CA VAL A 97 -21.08 12.57 14.24
C VAL A 97 -21.50 14.02 14.47
N LEU A 98 -22.58 14.47 13.82
CA LEU A 98 -23.14 15.80 14.03
C LEU A 98 -23.71 15.92 15.46
N ALA A 99 -24.40 14.90 15.97
CA ALA A 99 -24.92 14.91 17.34
C ALA A 99 -23.80 14.93 18.40
N ALA A 100 -22.72 14.18 18.17
CA ALA A 100 -21.52 14.24 19.00
C ALA A 100 -20.91 15.64 19.00
N GLY A 101 -20.72 16.23 17.81
CA GLY A 101 -20.24 17.61 17.65
C GLY A 101 -21.09 18.63 18.38
N LEU A 102 -22.41 18.60 18.18
CA LEU A 102 -23.35 19.53 18.81
C LEU A 102 -23.30 19.41 20.34
N LYS A 103 -23.17 18.18 20.86
CA LYS A 103 -23.01 17.95 22.30
C LYS A 103 -21.69 18.54 22.82
N ILE A 104 -20.58 18.35 22.12
CA ILE A 104 -19.28 18.90 22.50
C ILE A 104 -19.34 20.43 22.51
N LEU A 105 -19.93 21.05 21.48
CA LEU A 105 -20.09 22.50 21.41
C LEU A 105 -20.91 23.04 22.59
N ARG A 106 -22.01 22.35 22.94
CA ARG A 106 -22.84 22.72 24.09
C ARG A 106 -22.12 22.56 25.43
N MET A 107 -21.24 21.56 25.55
CA MET A 107 -20.37 21.41 26.73
C MET A 107 -19.40 22.59 26.83
N ASN A 108 -18.75 22.96 25.72
CA ASN A 108 -17.88 24.13 25.65
C ASN A 108 -18.59 25.41 26.08
N LYS A 109 -19.84 25.64 25.63
CA LYS A 109 -20.67 26.78 26.02
C LYS A 109 -20.91 26.84 27.53
N LYS A 110 -21.11 25.68 28.16
CA LYS A 110 -21.40 25.55 29.61
C LYS A 110 -20.15 25.60 30.49
N GLY A 111 -18.97 25.80 29.92
CA GLY A 111 -17.70 25.84 30.65
C GLY A 111 -16.93 24.52 30.66
N ASP A 112 -17.54 23.42 30.23
CA ASP A 112 -16.92 22.09 30.11
C ASP A 112 -16.14 21.96 28.79
N ARG A 113 -15.22 22.90 28.52
CA ARG A 113 -14.49 22.93 27.26
C ARG A 113 -13.53 21.75 27.13
N LEU A 114 -13.45 21.07 25.99
CA LEU A 114 -12.46 19.99 25.83
C LEU A 114 -11.02 20.53 25.75
N ASP A 115 -10.03 19.68 26.02
CA ASP A 115 -8.61 20.07 25.93
C ASP A 115 -8.14 20.14 24.47
N SER A 116 -8.50 19.15 23.66
CA SER A 116 -8.17 19.06 22.23
C SER A 116 -9.16 19.82 21.35
N ASP A 117 -8.69 20.21 20.16
CA ASP A 117 -9.60 20.54 19.07
C ASP A 117 -10.35 19.28 18.61
N VAL A 118 -11.58 19.48 18.14
CA VAL A 118 -12.39 18.42 17.55
C VAL A 118 -12.89 18.89 16.19
N ILE A 119 -12.63 18.10 15.15
CA ILE A 119 -13.09 18.36 13.79
C ILE A 119 -14.18 17.34 13.47
N ILE A 120 -15.37 17.83 13.11
CA ILE A 120 -16.52 17.06 12.67
C ILE A 120 -16.68 17.24 11.16
N THR A 121 -16.77 16.13 10.43
CA THR A 121 -16.93 16.14 8.98
C THR A 121 -17.99 15.14 8.55
N THR A 122 -18.82 15.51 7.59
CA THR A 122 -19.75 14.60 6.91
C THR A 122 -20.32 15.32 5.69
N HIS A 123 -21.29 14.74 4.99
CA HIS A 123 -21.99 15.40 3.91
C HIS A 123 -23.50 15.15 3.96
N ILE A 124 -24.24 16.08 3.38
CA ILE A 124 -25.69 16.09 3.33
C ILE A 124 -26.14 15.84 1.89
N CYS A 125 -26.72 14.67 1.65
CA CYS A 125 -27.28 14.26 0.36
C CYS A 125 -28.71 13.75 0.55
N PRO A 126 -29.74 14.58 0.38
CA PRO A 126 -31.13 14.19 0.66
C PRO A 126 -31.78 13.28 -0.40
N ASN A 127 -31.12 13.12 -1.55
CA ASN A 127 -31.69 12.51 -2.76
C ASN A 127 -30.64 11.61 -3.49
N ALA A 128 -29.95 10.74 -2.76
CA ALA A 128 -28.95 9.86 -3.35
C ALA A 128 -29.55 8.69 -4.15
N PRO A 129 -28.82 8.14 -5.13
CA PRO A 129 -29.28 7.02 -5.94
C PRO A 129 -29.34 5.70 -5.14
N VAL A 130 -30.08 4.70 -5.63
CA VAL A 130 -30.12 3.35 -5.06
C VAL A 130 -29.64 2.35 -6.11
N VAL A 131 -28.78 1.43 -5.71
CA VAL A 131 -28.15 0.43 -6.60
C VAL A 131 -28.59 -0.98 -6.19
N ASP A 132 -28.88 -1.82 -7.17
CA ASP A 132 -29.25 -3.23 -6.93
C ASP A 132 -28.03 -4.00 -6.39
N HIS A 133 -28.21 -4.73 -5.30
CA HIS A 133 -27.13 -5.42 -4.57
C HIS A 133 -27.69 -6.52 -3.64
N PHE A 134 -26.83 -7.46 -3.20
CA PHE A 134 -27.15 -8.56 -2.27
C PHE A 134 -26.30 -8.45 -0.98
N PRO A 135 -26.84 -8.65 0.23
CA PRO A 135 -28.15 -9.24 0.57
C PRO A 135 -29.32 -8.26 0.45
N VAL A 136 -29.03 -6.96 0.38
CA VAL A 136 -30.01 -5.88 0.30
C VAL A 136 -29.53 -4.82 -0.69
N PRO A 137 -30.44 -4.01 -1.29
CA PRO A 137 -30.07 -2.90 -2.15
C PRO A 137 -29.10 -1.95 -1.46
N PHE A 138 -28.13 -1.46 -2.22
CA PHE A 138 -27.09 -0.56 -1.71
C PHE A 138 -27.53 0.90 -1.88
N MET A 139 -27.17 1.73 -0.90
CA MET A 139 -27.30 3.17 -1.05
C MET A 139 -26.15 3.66 -1.93
N GLY A 140 -26.47 4.23 -3.10
CA GLY A 140 -25.47 4.86 -3.93
C GLY A 140 -25.09 6.23 -3.39
N SER A 141 -24.04 6.82 -3.96
CA SER A 141 -23.60 8.18 -3.65
C SER A 141 -23.70 9.06 -4.90
N SER A 142 -23.96 10.35 -4.70
CA SER A 142 -23.85 11.34 -5.77
C SER A 142 -22.39 11.69 -6.08
N VAL A 143 -21.44 11.32 -5.24
CA VAL A 143 -20.01 11.60 -5.37
C VAL A 143 -19.20 10.32 -5.15
N ASP A 144 -17.98 10.26 -5.65
CA ASP A 144 -17.14 9.06 -5.47
C ASP A 144 -16.38 9.14 -4.13
N ASP A 145 -15.87 8.02 -3.60
CA ASP A 145 -15.20 8.00 -2.28
C ASP A 145 -13.93 8.85 -2.22
N GLU A 146 -13.30 9.09 -3.36
CA GLU A 146 -12.22 10.06 -3.49
C GLU A 146 -12.68 11.47 -3.10
N ASP A 147 -13.82 11.93 -3.63
CA ASP A 147 -14.40 13.22 -3.27
C ASP A 147 -14.76 13.27 -1.77
N ILE A 148 -15.32 12.18 -1.24
CA ILE A 148 -15.67 12.10 0.19
C ILE A 148 -14.44 12.25 1.06
N ASN A 149 -13.37 11.51 0.75
CA ASN A 149 -12.12 11.55 1.49
C ASN A 149 -11.45 12.93 1.41
N GLU A 150 -11.39 13.55 0.22
CA GLU A 150 -10.81 14.88 0.02
C GLU A 150 -11.52 15.98 0.82
N ASN A 151 -12.84 15.83 1.02
CA ASN A 151 -13.65 16.83 1.72
C ASN A 151 -13.83 16.56 3.22
N CYS A 152 -13.58 15.32 3.67
CA CYS A 152 -13.80 14.92 5.06
C CYS A 152 -12.52 14.62 5.84
N ILE A 153 -11.40 14.31 5.19
CA ILE A 153 -10.16 13.89 5.89
C ILE A 153 -9.10 14.97 5.76
N TYR A 154 -8.67 15.51 6.90
CA TYR A 154 -7.76 16.66 6.96
C TYR A 154 -6.45 16.28 7.63
N GLU A 155 -5.33 16.84 7.15
CA GLU A 155 -3.98 16.56 7.68
C GLU A 155 -3.81 16.95 9.16
N ASP A 156 -4.63 17.89 9.67
CA ASP A 156 -4.57 18.35 11.05
C ASP A 156 -5.24 17.39 12.05
N MET A 157 -5.86 16.30 11.59
CA MET A 157 -6.42 15.23 12.43
C MET A 157 -5.33 14.24 12.89
N ASP A 158 -5.10 14.13 14.20
CA ASP A 158 -4.10 13.20 14.78
C ASP A 158 -4.63 11.79 15.02
N ALA A 159 -5.96 11.63 15.06
CA ALA A 159 -6.69 10.36 15.04
C ALA A 159 -8.07 10.60 14.43
N ILE A 160 -8.65 9.57 13.79
CA ILE A 160 -9.94 9.68 13.12
C ILE A 160 -10.88 8.60 13.63
N ILE A 161 -12.08 9.01 14.01
CA ILE A 161 -13.23 8.13 14.19
C ILE A 161 -14.06 8.24 12.92
N SER A 162 -14.30 7.11 12.26
CA SER A 162 -15.15 7.02 11.08
C SER A 162 -16.42 6.24 11.43
N VAL A 163 -17.57 6.85 11.22
CA VAL A 163 -18.87 6.29 11.58
C VAL A 163 -19.67 6.02 10.32
N ASP A 164 -20.21 4.82 10.22
CA ASP A 164 -20.99 4.36 9.06
C ASP A 164 -22.14 3.46 9.53
N THR A 165 -23.19 3.38 8.72
CA THR A 165 -24.25 2.41 8.90
C THR A 165 -23.82 1.06 8.34
N THR A 166 -23.66 0.08 9.23
CA THR A 166 -23.21 -1.27 8.88
C THR A 166 -24.32 -2.28 9.17
N LYS A 167 -25.53 -1.98 8.69
CA LYS A 167 -26.72 -2.82 8.85
C LYS A 167 -26.94 -3.79 7.70
N GLY A 168 -26.39 -3.53 6.52
CA GLY A 168 -26.65 -4.30 5.30
C GLY A 168 -25.85 -5.60 5.13
N ASN A 169 -25.38 -6.21 6.22
CA ASN A 169 -24.50 -7.38 6.19
C ASN A 169 -24.92 -8.44 7.21
N GLU A 170 -24.33 -9.63 7.11
CA GLU A 170 -24.53 -10.76 8.04
C GLU A 170 -23.28 -11.04 8.91
N ILE A 171 -22.27 -10.16 8.85
CA ILE A 171 -20.98 -10.31 9.55
C ILE A 171 -21.10 -9.84 11.00
N ILE A 172 -21.82 -8.74 11.23
CA ILE A 172 -22.04 -8.17 12.57
C ILE A 172 -23.52 -8.01 12.87
N ASN A 173 -24.05 -8.92 13.71
CA ASN A 173 -25.47 -9.04 13.99
C ASN A 173 -25.77 -8.66 15.45
N ASN A 174 -25.80 -7.37 15.75
CA ASN A 174 -26.05 -6.84 17.10
C ASN A 174 -26.77 -5.48 17.01
N ASN A 175 -27.78 -5.23 17.85
CA ASN A 175 -28.39 -3.90 17.94
C ASN A 175 -27.49 -2.93 18.73
N GLY A 176 -27.31 -1.71 18.22
CA GLY A 176 -26.45 -0.69 18.83
C GLY A 176 -25.31 -0.28 17.91
N TYR A 177 -24.08 -0.34 18.42
CA TYR A 177 -22.88 -0.10 17.64
C TYR A 177 -21.77 -1.10 17.97
N ALA A 178 -20.88 -1.30 17.00
CA ALA A 178 -19.66 -2.09 17.14
C ALA A 178 -18.45 -1.25 16.72
N ILE A 179 -17.25 -1.64 17.17
CA ILE A 179 -16.00 -0.96 16.79
C ILE A 179 -15.07 -1.87 16.00
N SER A 180 -14.24 -1.30 15.15
CA SER A 180 -13.20 -2.04 14.44
C SER A 180 -11.91 -2.16 15.28
N ASN A 181 -10.98 -3.00 14.81
CA ASN A 181 -9.56 -2.77 15.06
C ASN A 181 -9.15 -1.35 14.60
N THR A 182 -8.16 -0.75 15.26
CA THR A 182 -7.59 0.50 14.73
C THR A 182 -6.73 0.21 13.52
N VAL A 183 -6.94 0.96 12.44
CA VAL A 183 -6.19 0.83 11.19
C VAL A 183 -5.22 2.01 11.08
N LYS A 184 -3.95 1.72 10.76
CA LYS A 184 -2.94 2.77 10.60
C LYS A 184 -1.93 2.41 9.51
N GLU A 185 -1.90 3.22 8.44
CA GLU A 185 -0.92 3.12 7.34
C GLU A 185 -0.84 1.72 6.73
N GLY A 186 -2.00 1.09 6.49
CA GLY A 186 -2.13 -0.26 5.91
C GLY A 186 -2.02 -1.42 6.91
N TYR A 187 -1.81 -1.14 8.20
CA TYR A 187 -1.84 -2.16 9.26
C TYR A 187 -3.21 -2.21 9.96
N ILE A 188 -3.70 -3.42 10.19
CA ILE A 188 -4.80 -3.70 11.13
C ILE A 188 -4.15 -4.01 12.50
N LEU A 189 -4.31 -3.10 13.47
CA LEU A 189 -3.66 -3.21 14.78
C LEU A 189 -4.56 -3.90 15.81
N SER A 190 -3.99 -4.32 16.95
CA SER A 190 -4.77 -4.90 18.05
C SER A 190 -5.86 -3.94 18.54
N VAL A 191 -7.01 -4.48 18.95
CA VAL A 191 -8.09 -3.67 19.53
C VAL A 191 -7.61 -3.01 20.84
N SER A 192 -7.79 -1.69 20.94
CA SER A 192 -7.38 -0.93 22.12
C SER A 192 -8.24 -1.26 23.34
N LYS A 193 -7.61 -1.69 24.43
CA LYS A 193 -8.28 -1.94 25.72
C LYS A 193 -8.97 -0.69 26.27
N TYR A 194 -8.40 0.49 26.02
CA TYR A 194 -8.99 1.76 26.48
C TYR A 194 -10.32 2.05 25.77
N LEU A 195 -10.39 1.82 24.45
CA LEU A 195 -11.64 1.96 23.69
C LEU A 195 -12.70 0.98 24.18
N LEU A 196 -12.30 -0.27 24.45
CA LEU A 196 -13.18 -1.28 25.06
C LEU A 196 -13.68 -0.86 26.46
N ASP A 197 -12.85 -0.23 27.27
CA ASP A 197 -13.22 0.28 28.60
C ASP A 197 -14.23 1.43 28.52
N ILE A 198 -14.04 2.37 27.59
CA ILE A 198 -15.01 3.45 27.34
C ILE A 198 -16.35 2.85 26.89
N MET A 199 -16.34 1.86 25.98
CA MET A 199 -17.56 1.20 25.49
C MET A 199 -18.31 0.51 26.63
N LYS A 200 -17.61 -0.22 27.50
CA LYS A 200 -18.21 -0.82 28.72
C LYS A 200 -18.86 0.24 29.60
N ARG A 201 -18.17 1.36 29.84
CA ARG A 201 -18.66 2.44 30.71
C ARG A 201 -19.89 3.14 30.13
N THR A 202 -19.94 3.37 28.81
CA THR A 202 -21.05 4.11 28.19
C THR A 202 -22.29 3.27 27.92
N THR A 203 -22.11 1.95 27.71
CA THR A 203 -23.20 1.02 27.38
C THR A 203 -23.66 0.16 28.56
N GLY A 204 -22.80 -0.08 29.55
CA GLY A 204 -23.04 -1.07 30.61
C GLY A 204 -23.00 -2.52 30.11
N LYS A 205 -22.48 -2.78 28.89
CA LYS A 205 -22.41 -4.09 28.24
C LYS A 205 -20.98 -4.48 27.91
N MET A 206 -20.75 -5.75 27.60
CA MET A 206 -19.47 -6.17 27.02
C MET A 206 -19.29 -5.55 25.62
N PRO A 207 -18.06 -5.20 25.24
CA PRO A 207 -17.80 -4.59 23.94
C PRO A 207 -18.11 -5.52 22.77
N VAL A 208 -18.47 -4.91 21.65
CA VAL A 208 -18.71 -5.59 20.38
C VAL A 208 -17.69 -5.09 19.37
N VAL A 209 -16.90 -6.01 18.83
CA VAL A 209 -15.85 -5.72 17.83
C VAL A 209 -16.17 -6.53 16.58
N PHE A 210 -16.17 -5.88 15.41
CA PHE A 210 -16.38 -6.56 14.14
C PHE A 210 -15.04 -6.94 13.48
N PRO A 211 -14.97 -8.10 12.79
CA PRO A 211 -13.76 -8.53 12.12
C PRO A 211 -13.47 -7.66 10.88
N LEU A 212 -12.18 -7.51 10.55
CA LEU A 212 -11.72 -6.87 9.32
C LEU A 212 -10.98 -7.87 8.45
N ALA A 213 -11.28 -7.86 7.15
CA ALA A 213 -10.43 -8.44 6.12
C ALA A 213 -9.39 -7.41 5.64
N GLN A 214 -8.31 -7.89 5.02
CA GLN A 214 -7.28 -7.01 4.47
C GLN A 214 -7.83 -6.05 3.41
N GLN A 215 -8.81 -6.50 2.61
CA GLN A 215 -9.39 -5.66 1.57
C GLN A 215 -10.24 -4.51 2.12
N ASP A 216 -10.85 -4.63 3.32
CA ASP A 216 -11.70 -3.57 3.92
C ASP A 216 -10.94 -2.26 4.19
N ILE A 217 -9.61 -2.30 4.20
CA ILE A 217 -8.73 -1.14 4.42
C ILE A 217 -8.02 -0.69 3.14
N THR A 218 -8.49 -1.13 1.98
CA THR A 218 -8.00 -0.73 0.66
C THR A 218 -8.95 0.27 -0.01
N PRO A 219 -8.47 1.14 -0.91
CA PRO A 219 -9.34 2.06 -1.62
C PRO A 219 -10.45 1.37 -2.41
N TYR A 220 -11.61 1.99 -2.42
CA TYR A 220 -12.67 1.64 -3.36
C TYR A 220 -12.23 1.81 -4.82
N GLY A 221 -13.02 1.25 -5.74
CA GLY A 221 -12.71 1.21 -7.16
C GLY A 221 -11.68 0.14 -7.57
N ASN A 222 -11.16 -0.64 -6.62
CA ASN A 222 -10.27 -1.78 -6.88
C ASN A 222 -11.00 -3.10 -7.21
N ARG A 223 -12.33 -3.09 -7.28
CA ARG A 223 -13.21 -4.25 -7.56
C ARG A 223 -13.18 -5.36 -6.51
N LEU A 224 -12.62 -5.12 -5.33
CA LEU A 224 -12.74 -6.03 -4.20
C LEU A 224 -14.05 -5.79 -3.44
N SER A 225 -14.53 -6.82 -2.74
CA SER A 225 -15.66 -6.69 -1.82
C SER A 225 -15.17 -6.14 -0.48
N HIS A 226 -15.87 -5.14 0.02
CA HIS A 226 -15.62 -4.50 1.32
C HIS A 226 -16.86 -4.65 2.19
N LEU A 227 -16.70 -4.61 3.51
CA LEU A 227 -17.83 -4.56 4.45
C LEU A 227 -18.74 -3.35 4.16
N ASN A 228 -18.14 -2.15 4.13
CA ASN A 228 -18.71 -0.87 3.72
C ASN A 228 -17.60 0.22 3.72
N SER A 229 -17.98 1.49 3.58
CA SER A 229 -17.08 2.64 3.46
C SER A 229 -16.41 3.05 4.77
N ILE A 230 -16.72 2.39 5.89
CA ILE A 230 -16.34 2.82 7.24
C ILE A 230 -14.83 3.02 7.43
N LEU A 231 -13.99 2.29 6.72
CA LEU A 231 -12.53 2.39 6.80
C LEU A 231 -11.87 3.03 5.58
N GLN A 232 -12.64 3.59 4.64
CA GLN A 232 -12.09 4.36 3.52
C GLN A 232 -11.19 5.54 3.96
N PRO A 233 -11.48 6.26 5.08
CA PRO A 233 -10.56 7.26 5.60
C PRO A 233 -9.14 6.76 5.87
N SER A 234 -8.99 5.47 6.21
CA SER A 234 -7.68 4.86 6.48
C SER A 234 -6.79 4.75 5.24
N THR A 235 -7.35 4.94 4.04
CA THR A 235 -6.62 4.86 2.78
C THR A 235 -5.93 6.17 2.39
N VAL A 236 -6.37 7.30 2.94
CA VAL A 236 -5.85 8.63 2.57
C VAL A 236 -5.07 9.32 3.69
N THR A 237 -5.10 8.76 4.91
CA THR A 237 -4.47 9.37 6.09
C THR A 237 -3.29 8.56 6.63
N LYS A 238 -2.41 9.24 7.36
CA LYS A 238 -1.37 8.63 8.20
C LYS A 238 -1.85 8.44 9.65
N ALA A 239 -2.92 9.10 10.06
CA ALA A 239 -3.49 9.00 11.40
C ALA A 239 -4.08 7.59 11.65
N PRO A 240 -4.15 7.11 12.89
CA PRO A 240 -4.95 5.94 13.22
C PRO A 240 -6.44 6.21 12.97
N VAL A 241 -7.13 5.24 12.37
CA VAL A 241 -8.56 5.29 12.09
C VAL A 241 -9.29 4.19 12.85
N LEU A 242 -10.35 4.56 13.57
CA LEU A 242 -11.28 3.63 14.22
C LEU A 242 -12.63 3.68 13.50
N GLY A 243 -13.11 2.54 13.03
CA GLY A 243 -14.48 2.40 12.55
C GLY A 243 -15.46 2.22 13.72
N ILE A 244 -16.57 2.97 13.69
CA ILE A 244 -17.76 2.76 14.54
C ILE A 244 -18.94 2.44 13.63
N ALA A 245 -19.37 1.19 13.68
CA ALA A 245 -20.47 0.65 12.89
C ALA A 245 -21.78 0.81 13.66
N ILE A 246 -22.79 1.48 13.10
CA ILE A 246 -24.17 1.40 13.60
C ILE A 246 -24.79 0.12 13.06
N THR A 247 -25.27 -0.76 13.93
CA THR A 247 -25.58 -2.16 13.58
C THR A 247 -26.98 -2.57 14.00
N THR A 248 -27.49 -3.63 13.36
CA THR A 248 -28.74 -4.32 13.71
C THR A 248 -28.53 -5.83 13.73
N GLU A 249 -29.47 -6.57 14.30
CA GLU A 249 -29.42 -8.05 14.30
C GLU A 249 -29.78 -8.67 12.95
N LEU A 250 -30.51 -7.94 12.10
CA LEU A 250 -30.92 -8.38 10.77
C LEU A 250 -30.27 -7.49 9.69
N PRO A 251 -29.99 -8.04 8.50
CA PRO A 251 -29.59 -7.26 7.35
C PRO A 251 -30.67 -6.25 6.96
N ILE A 252 -30.34 -4.97 6.99
CA ILE A 252 -31.23 -3.86 6.60
C ILE A 252 -30.53 -3.01 5.53
N ALA A 253 -31.25 -2.72 4.44
CA ALA A 253 -30.76 -1.88 3.36
C ALA A 253 -30.39 -0.48 3.84
N GLY A 254 -29.27 0.07 3.35
CA GLY A 254 -28.89 1.46 3.65
C GLY A 254 -30.00 2.44 3.28
N CYS A 255 -30.68 2.21 2.16
CA CYS A 255 -31.80 3.01 1.70
C CYS A 255 -33.11 2.80 2.48
N ALA A 256 -33.18 1.87 3.45
CA ALA A 256 -34.41 1.59 4.19
C ALA A 256 -34.81 2.78 5.08
N THR A 257 -36.07 3.20 4.95
CA THR A 257 -36.69 4.22 5.81
C THR A 257 -37.24 3.57 7.08
N GLY A 258 -37.43 4.36 8.15
CA GLY A 258 -37.91 3.85 9.45
C GLY A 258 -36.93 2.91 10.17
N SER A 259 -35.70 2.77 9.66
CA SER A 259 -34.68 1.85 10.15
C SER A 259 -33.57 2.56 10.97
N THR A 260 -33.77 3.84 11.26
CA THR A 260 -32.88 4.67 12.09
C THR A 260 -33.29 4.54 13.55
N HIS A 261 -32.52 3.79 14.34
CA HIS A 261 -32.76 3.62 15.77
C HIS A 261 -32.05 4.72 16.57
N LEU A 262 -32.79 5.75 16.98
CA LEU A 262 -32.19 6.93 17.62
C LEU A 262 -31.43 6.62 18.92
N PHE A 263 -31.80 5.58 19.67
CA PHE A 263 -31.06 5.14 20.86
C PHE A 263 -29.71 4.48 20.52
N ASP A 264 -29.57 3.86 19.36
CA ASP A 264 -28.31 3.26 18.93
C ASP A 264 -27.33 4.36 18.50
N ILE A 265 -27.83 5.34 17.75
CA ILE A 265 -27.12 6.58 17.40
C ILE A 265 -26.69 7.35 18.65
N GLU A 266 -27.58 7.50 19.62
CA GLU A 266 -27.29 8.21 20.87
C GLU A 266 -26.15 7.54 21.65
N GLN A 267 -26.15 6.21 21.74
CA GLN A 267 -25.10 5.46 22.41
C GLN A 267 -23.75 5.62 21.71
N ALA A 268 -23.72 5.55 20.37
CA ALA A 268 -22.52 5.75 19.58
C ALA A 268 -21.99 7.20 19.71
N ALA A 269 -22.86 8.20 19.60
CA ALA A 269 -22.50 9.61 19.76
C ALA A 269 -21.95 9.87 21.17
N ARG A 270 -22.59 9.31 22.21
CA ARG A 270 -22.11 9.40 23.60
C ARG A 270 -20.71 8.80 23.76
N TYR A 271 -20.49 7.64 23.16
CA TYR A 271 -19.18 6.97 23.15
C TYR A 271 -18.09 7.83 22.50
N ILE A 272 -18.38 8.45 21.36
CA ILE A 272 -17.49 9.39 20.68
C ILE A 272 -17.13 10.60 21.57
N VAL A 273 -18.12 11.17 22.28
CA VAL A 273 -17.89 12.28 23.20
C VAL A 273 -16.97 11.90 24.35
N GLU A 274 -17.06 10.67 24.87
CA GLU A 274 -16.13 10.18 25.89
C GLU A 274 -14.72 9.94 25.33
N ILE A 275 -14.59 9.44 24.10
CA ILE A 275 -13.28 9.33 23.42
C ILE A 275 -12.64 10.72 23.27
N ALA A 276 -13.41 11.73 22.84
CA ALA A 276 -12.91 13.10 22.67
C ALA A 276 -12.36 13.70 23.98
N LYS A 277 -12.91 13.31 25.14
CA LYS A 277 -12.40 13.76 26.45
C LYS A 277 -11.12 13.06 26.88
N GLU A 278 -10.94 11.81 26.48
CA GLU A 278 -9.80 10.97 26.90
C GLU A 278 -8.61 11.08 25.94
N PHE A 279 -8.85 11.35 24.67
CA PHE A 279 -7.83 11.43 23.62
C PHE A 279 -6.62 12.31 23.97
N PRO A 280 -6.77 13.57 24.42
CA PRO A 280 -5.62 14.41 24.76
C PRO A 280 -4.85 13.93 26.00
N LYS A 281 -5.41 13.01 26.79
CA LYS A 281 -4.84 12.51 28.05
C LYS A 281 -4.13 11.17 27.89
N ASN A 282 -4.40 10.45 26.81
CA ASN A 282 -3.90 9.09 26.60
C ASN A 282 -3.32 8.93 25.17
N PRO A 283 -2.00 9.00 25.00
CA PRO A 283 -1.36 8.83 23.69
C PRO A 283 -1.53 7.41 23.12
N ASN A 284 -1.91 6.43 23.95
CA ASN A 284 -2.11 5.05 23.56
C ASN A 284 -3.59 4.71 23.29
N LEU A 285 -4.49 5.71 23.25
CA LEU A 285 -5.93 5.47 23.18
C LEU A 285 -6.32 4.66 21.95
N PHE A 286 -5.77 4.97 20.78
CA PHE A 286 -6.09 4.29 19.52
C PHE A 286 -5.16 3.09 19.25
N TYR A 287 -3.88 3.19 19.60
CA TYR A 287 -2.90 2.13 19.37
C TYR A 287 -1.70 2.29 20.30
N ASP A 288 -0.89 1.23 20.49
CA ASP A 288 0.40 1.32 21.19
C ASP A 288 1.50 1.74 20.21
N PRO A 289 2.12 2.94 20.34
CA PRO A 289 3.18 3.39 19.47
C PRO A 289 4.44 2.50 19.50
N LYS A 290 4.72 1.82 20.61
CA LYS A 290 5.87 0.91 20.74
C LYS A 290 5.65 -0.34 19.90
N GLU A 291 4.49 -0.98 20.04
CA GLU A 291 4.15 -2.15 19.22
C GLU A 291 4.07 -1.80 17.73
N TYR A 292 3.52 -0.63 17.39
CA TYR A 292 3.49 -0.15 16.02
C TYR A 292 4.88 0.06 15.40
N ASN A 293 5.83 0.58 16.18
CA ASN A 293 7.22 0.70 15.72
C ASN A 293 7.89 -0.66 15.55
N ILE A 294 7.58 -1.64 16.41
CA ILE A 294 8.09 -3.01 16.28
C ILE A 294 7.54 -3.67 15.01
N ILE A 295 6.22 -3.63 14.78
CA ILE A 295 5.62 -4.29 13.60
C ILE A 295 6.12 -3.66 12.30
N LYS A 296 6.29 -2.34 12.24
CA LYS A 296 6.92 -1.67 11.08
C LYS A 296 8.36 -2.11 10.83
N ARG A 297 9.16 -2.29 11.89
CA ARG A 297 10.54 -2.77 11.74
C ARG A 297 10.57 -4.22 11.24
N LEU A 298 9.64 -5.06 11.69
CA LEU A 298 9.59 -6.48 11.33
C LEU A 298 9.04 -6.73 9.92
N TYR A 299 8.05 -5.95 9.49
CA TYR A 299 7.30 -6.22 8.24
C TYR A 299 7.28 -5.05 7.24
N GLY A 300 8.00 -3.97 7.54
CA GLY A 300 8.14 -2.83 6.64
C GLY A 300 6.91 -1.93 6.57
N SER A 301 6.80 -1.18 5.47
CA SER A 301 5.64 -0.32 5.19
C SER A 301 4.51 -1.13 4.57
N GLN A 302 3.29 -0.95 5.06
CA GLN A 302 2.08 -1.54 4.45
C GLN A 302 1.24 -0.49 3.70
N ARG A 303 1.78 0.71 3.47
CA ARG A 303 1.09 1.78 2.71
C ARG A 303 0.71 1.39 1.28
N ARG A 304 1.25 0.30 0.73
CA ARG A 304 0.79 -0.28 -0.54
C ARG A 304 -0.70 -0.67 -0.52
N PHE A 305 -1.26 -0.98 0.65
CA PHE A 305 -2.69 -1.26 0.79
C PHE A 305 -3.54 0.01 0.82
N GLN A 306 -2.92 1.19 0.93
CA GLN A 306 -3.60 2.48 0.80
C GLN A 306 -3.73 2.93 -0.67
N THR A 307 -3.27 2.11 -1.63
CA THR A 307 -3.37 2.40 -3.07
C THR A 307 -4.41 1.48 -3.73
N LYS A 308 -4.86 1.83 -4.94
CA LYS A 308 -5.75 0.98 -5.77
C LYS A 308 -5.08 -0.33 -6.25
N GLY A 309 -3.98 -0.75 -5.62
CA GLY A 309 -3.15 -1.87 -6.02
C GLY A 309 -2.15 -1.51 -7.13
N VAL A 310 -1.56 -2.55 -7.72
CA VAL A 310 -0.64 -2.43 -8.84
C VAL A 310 -1.43 -1.96 -10.07
N GLN A 311 -1.27 -0.71 -10.48
CA GLN A 311 -1.86 -0.20 -11.71
C GLN A 311 -0.97 -0.51 -12.92
N ILE A 312 -1.56 -0.51 -14.12
CA ILE A 312 -0.99 -1.02 -15.38
C ILE A 312 0.50 -0.67 -15.53
N LYS A 313 1.27 -1.74 -15.63
CA LYS A 313 2.71 -1.80 -15.50
C LYS A 313 3.43 -1.19 -16.72
N LYS A 314 4.43 -0.33 -16.49
CA LYS A 314 5.39 0.00 -17.57
C LYS A 314 6.12 -1.27 -17.99
N LYS A 315 6.39 -1.44 -19.28
CA LYS A 315 7.09 -2.62 -19.81
C LYS A 315 8.59 -2.43 -19.75
N VAL A 316 9.30 -3.42 -19.22
CA VAL A 316 10.76 -3.52 -19.23
C VAL A 316 11.21 -4.80 -19.91
N GLY A 317 12.34 -4.77 -20.58
CA GLY A 317 12.89 -5.93 -21.29
C GLY A 317 13.94 -6.69 -20.49
N LEU A 318 13.91 -8.02 -20.53
CA LEU A 318 15.01 -8.87 -20.06
C LEU A 318 15.58 -9.63 -21.23
N ILE A 319 16.87 -9.46 -21.49
CA ILE A 319 17.57 -10.15 -22.58
C ILE A 319 18.39 -11.30 -21.99
N THR A 320 17.98 -12.55 -22.19
CA THR A 320 18.73 -13.73 -21.76
C THR A 320 19.70 -14.20 -22.85
N MET A 321 20.81 -14.83 -22.46
CA MET A 321 21.77 -15.38 -23.43
C MET A 321 21.30 -16.69 -24.07
N GLY A 322 20.45 -17.44 -23.37
CA GLY A 322 19.80 -18.65 -23.89
C GLY A 322 18.45 -18.33 -24.54
N GLN A 323 17.47 -19.20 -24.34
CA GLN A 323 16.07 -18.95 -24.69
C GLN A 323 15.33 -18.23 -23.55
N ALA A 324 14.24 -17.53 -23.87
CA ALA A 324 13.47 -16.72 -22.91
C ALA A 324 12.74 -17.55 -21.84
N ALA A 325 12.36 -18.79 -22.15
CA ALA A 325 11.53 -19.65 -21.31
C ALA A 325 12.35 -20.36 -20.21
N ARG A 326 12.88 -19.59 -19.26
CA ARG A 326 13.66 -20.10 -18.12
C ARG A 326 13.09 -19.61 -16.79
N SER A 327 12.45 -20.50 -16.04
CA SER A 327 11.92 -20.23 -14.70
C SER A 327 13.00 -19.99 -13.65
N ASP A 328 14.19 -20.56 -13.83
CA ASP A 328 15.31 -20.54 -12.88
C ASP A 328 16.06 -19.18 -12.82
N ILE A 329 15.89 -18.34 -13.85
CA ILE A 329 16.54 -17.03 -13.95
C ILE A 329 15.58 -15.88 -13.57
N THR A 330 14.26 -16.10 -13.67
CA THR A 330 13.24 -15.09 -13.35
C THR A 330 12.86 -15.04 -11.86
N GLU A 331 13.19 -16.08 -11.09
CA GLU A 331 13.05 -16.12 -9.63
C GLU A 331 13.92 -15.01 -8.97
N ASN A 332 13.33 -14.24 -8.04
CA ASN A 332 13.77 -12.95 -7.48
C ASN A 332 13.64 -11.71 -8.41
N ILE A 333 13.80 -11.86 -9.73
CA ILE A 333 13.65 -10.71 -10.65
C ILE A 333 12.20 -10.27 -10.69
N ASN A 334 11.30 -11.24 -10.80
CA ASN A 334 9.88 -10.98 -10.81
C ASN A 334 9.40 -10.42 -9.47
N ASP A 335 9.94 -10.88 -8.33
CA ASP A 335 9.59 -10.30 -7.02
C ASP A 335 9.99 -8.83 -6.88
N ILE A 336 11.12 -8.44 -7.49
CA ILE A 336 11.58 -7.05 -7.50
C ILE A 336 10.74 -6.20 -8.47
N LEU A 337 10.51 -6.68 -9.70
CA LEU A 337 9.93 -5.90 -10.80
C LEU A 337 8.39 -5.99 -10.90
N GLU A 338 7.82 -7.18 -10.76
CA GLU A 338 6.42 -7.47 -11.07
C GLU A 338 5.35 -6.98 -10.08
N PRO A 339 5.67 -6.27 -8.98
CA PRO A 339 4.67 -5.42 -8.31
C PRO A 339 4.39 -4.10 -9.04
N GLU A 340 5.22 -3.67 -10.00
CA GLU A 340 5.13 -2.31 -10.59
C GLU A 340 5.35 -2.29 -12.11
N LEU A 341 6.02 -3.33 -12.64
CA LEU A 341 6.48 -3.40 -14.03
C LEU A 341 6.08 -4.74 -14.70
N GLU A 342 5.94 -4.71 -16.02
CA GLU A 342 5.62 -5.86 -16.87
C GLU A 342 6.92 -6.28 -17.52
N VAL A 343 7.34 -7.50 -17.23
CA VAL A 343 8.61 -8.03 -17.69
C VAL A 343 8.40 -8.72 -19.04
N ILE A 344 9.08 -8.23 -20.07
CA ILE A 344 9.12 -8.82 -21.40
C ILE A 344 10.47 -9.54 -21.56
N SER A 345 10.48 -10.84 -21.34
CA SER A 345 11.68 -11.67 -21.51
C SER A 345 11.87 -12.07 -22.97
N ILE A 346 13.11 -11.94 -23.45
CA ILE A 346 13.53 -12.37 -24.78
C ILE A 346 14.92 -13.01 -24.72
N GLY A 347 15.10 -14.15 -25.38
CA GLY A 347 16.33 -14.90 -25.42
C GLY A 347 17.13 -14.65 -26.68
N ALA A 348 18.44 -14.50 -26.57
CA ALA A 348 19.35 -14.38 -27.70
C ALA A 348 19.29 -15.59 -28.64
N LEU A 349 18.92 -16.77 -28.12
CA LEU A 349 18.73 -18.00 -28.89
C LEU A 349 17.26 -18.33 -29.21
N ASP A 350 16.33 -17.40 -28.98
CA ASP A 350 14.92 -17.62 -29.33
C ASP A 350 14.78 -17.89 -30.84
N GLY A 351 14.10 -19.00 -31.17
CA GLY A 351 13.86 -19.43 -32.54
C GLY A 351 14.96 -20.32 -33.14
N TYR A 352 16.03 -20.64 -32.40
CA TYR A 352 17.06 -21.60 -32.82
C TYR A 352 16.93 -22.93 -32.08
N ASN A 353 17.31 -24.03 -32.73
CA ASN A 353 17.51 -25.32 -32.07
C ASN A 353 19.00 -25.63 -31.82
N TYR A 354 19.29 -26.71 -31.07
CA TYR A 354 20.65 -27.06 -30.65
C TYR A 354 21.63 -27.22 -31.83
N ASP A 355 21.22 -27.92 -32.89
CA ASP A 355 22.09 -28.20 -34.04
C ASP A 355 22.39 -26.91 -34.82
N GLU A 356 21.38 -26.04 -34.97
CA GLU A 356 21.57 -24.73 -35.59
C GLU A 356 22.51 -23.82 -34.80
N VAL A 357 22.44 -23.84 -33.47
CA VAL A 357 23.36 -23.06 -32.63
C VAL A 357 24.78 -23.55 -32.80
N LYS A 358 24.97 -24.87 -32.83
CA LYS A 358 26.29 -25.48 -33.03
C LYS A 358 26.87 -25.20 -34.42
N GLU A 359 26.03 -25.18 -35.45
CA GLU A 359 26.46 -24.86 -36.82
C GLU A 359 26.80 -23.37 -36.97
N LYS A 360 25.97 -22.47 -36.43
CA LYS A 360 26.02 -21.03 -36.75
C LYS A 360 26.83 -20.19 -35.77
N PHE A 361 26.93 -20.59 -34.50
CA PHE A 361 27.39 -19.72 -33.42
C PHE A 361 28.52 -20.30 -32.56
N TRP A 362 28.91 -21.55 -32.80
CA TRP A 362 29.93 -22.23 -31.99
C TRP A 362 31.31 -21.58 -32.15
N PRO A 363 32.07 -21.38 -31.06
CA PRO A 363 33.38 -20.74 -31.12
C PRO A 363 34.42 -21.58 -31.87
N ALA A 364 35.30 -20.90 -32.61
CA ALA A 364 36.50 -21.51 -33.15
C ALA A 364 37.51 -21.85 -32.02
N LYS A 365 38.50 -22.70 -32.32
CA LYS A 365 39.50 -23.10 -31.32
C LYS A 365 40.26 -21.88 -30.79
N GLY A 366 40.13 -21.62 -29.49
CA GLY A 366 40.77 -20.50 -28.79
C GLY A 366 40.04 -19.16 -28.90
N GLU A 367 38.85 -19.13 -29.52
CA GLU A 367 37.97 -17.96 -29.52
C GLU A 367 37.23 -17.85 -28.18
N PRO A 368 37.14 -16.65 -27.56
CA PRO A 368 36.33 -16.42 -26.37
C PRO A 368 34.85 -16.74 -26.62
N PHE A 369 34.17 -17.28 -25.60
CA PHE A 369 32.79 -17.74 -25.72
C PHE A 369 31.99 -17.53 -24.44
N ILE A 370 30.67 -17.52 -24.59
CA ILE A 370 29.68 -17.52 -23.53
C ILE A 370 29.04 -18.91 -23.47
N VAL A 371 28.92 -19.44 -22.26
CA VAL A 371 28.19 -20.69 -21.99
C VAL A 371 26.74 -20.34 -21.68
N THR A 372 25.81 -21.06 -22.30
CA THR A 372 24.38 -20.96 -21.99
C THR A 372 23.71 -22.31 -22.19
N ILE A 373 22.39 -22.37 -21.98
CA ILE A 373 21.58 -23.59 -22.11
C ILE A 373 20.48 -23.34 -23.14
N ILE A 374 20.15 -24.38 -23.91
CA ILE A 374 19.01 -24.43 -24.82
C ILE A 374 18.06 -25.57 -24.42
N GLY A 375 16.76 -25.31 -24.35
CA GLY A 375 15.76 -26.26 -23.83
C GLY A 375 16.00 -26.67 -22.36
N GLU A 376 15.67 -27.95 -22.07
CA GLU A 376 15.85 -28.68 -20.80
C GLU A 376 17.21 -28.43 -20.12
N ASP A 377 18.26 -29.01 -20.73
CA ASP A 377 19.58 -29.15 -20.09
C ASP A 377 20.76 -29.10 -21.09
N LYS A 378 20.54 -28.70 -22.35
CA LYS A 378 21.61 -28.77 -23.36
C LYS A 378 22.52 -27.55 -23.29
N ILE A 379 23.72 -27.74 -22.74
CA ILE A 379 24.77 -26.72 -22.69
C ILE A 379 25.27 -26.43 -24.11
N VAL A 380 25.35 -25.14 -24.46
CA VAL A 380 25.87 -24.64 -25.72
C VAL A 380 26.90 -23.53 -25.49
N LYS A 381 27.89 -23.45 -26.38
CA LYS A 381 28.90 -22.39 -26.40
C LYS A 381 28.61 -21.46 -27.58
N ILE A 382 28.55 -20.16 -27.31
CA ILE A 382 28.34 -19.11 -28.31
C ILE A 382 29.59 -18.24 -28.34
N SER A 383 30.21 -18.03 -29.51
CA SER A 383 31.33 -17.10 -29.58
C SER A 383 30.93 -15.67 -29.17
N GLU A 384 31.82 -14.92 -28.53
CA GLU A 384 31.50 -13.55 -28.07
C GLU A 384 30.98 -12.65 -29.20
N ASN A 385 31.54 -12.78 -30.40
CA ASN A 385 31.10 -12.02 -31.57
C ASN A 385 29.68 -12.40 -32.01
N SER A 386 29.34 -13.69 -31.98
CA SER A 386 27.99 -14.16 -32.30
C SER A 386 26.99 -13.72 -31.23
N ALA A 387 27.37 -13.84 -29.95
CA ALA A 387 26.58 -13.38 -28.81
C ALA A 387 26.25 -11.89 -28.91
N TRP A 388 27.24 -11.05 -29.24
CA TRP A 388 27.02 -9.61 -29.45
C TRP A 388 26.00 -9.34 -30.57
N LYS A 389 26.11 -10.02 -31.72
CA LYS A 389 25.15 -9.84 -32.83
C LYS A 389 23.73 -10.26 -32.45
N LEU A 390 23.59 -11.36 -31.72
CA LEU A 390 22.29 -11.85 -31.27
C LEU A 390 21.65 -10.88 -30.27
N VAL A 391 22.41 -10.41 -29.29
CA VAL A 391 21.92 -9.42 -28.30
C VAL A 391 21.55 -8.10 -28.97
N GLN A 392 22.34 -7.60 -29.92
CA GLN A 392 22.03 -6.39 -30.69
C GLN A 392 20.65 -6.50 -31.37
N LYS A 393 20.37 -7.62 -32.03
CA LYS A 393 19.07 -7.89 -32.65
C LYS A 393 17.93 -7.90 -31.63
N LYS A 394 18.16 -8.42 -30.42
CA LYS A 394 17.14 -8.46 -29.36
C LYS A 394 16.88 -7.09 -28.74
N ILE A 395 17.89 -6.23 -28.64
CA ILE A 395 17.71 -4.82 -28.26
C ILE A 395 16.79 -4.13 -29.27
N GLU A 396 17.06 -4.27 -30.57
CA GLU A 396 16.24 -3.69 -31.65
C GLU A 396 14.79 -4.20 -31.58
N GLU A 397 14.59 -5.50 -31.36
CA GLU A 397 13.27 -6.11 -31.24
C GLU A 397 12.47 -5.57 -30.04
N LEU A 398 13.11 -5.34 -28.89
CA LEU A 398 12.46 -4.73 -27.73
C LEU A 398 12.12 -3.25 -27.99
N GLU A 399 13.00 -2.52 -28.69
CA GLU A 399 12.77 -1.13 -29.07
C GLU A 399 11.59 -0.97 -30.04
N GLU A 400 11.44 -1.88 -31.00
CA GLU A 400 10.29 -1.97 -31.91
C GLU A 400 8.98 -2.23 -31.15
N ARG A 401 9.05 -2.96 -30.03
CA ARG A 401 7.93 -3.17 -29.10
C ARG A 401 7.70 -1.98 -28.14
N ASN A 402 8.34 -0.84 -28.38
CA ASN A 402 8.27 0.39 -27.59
C ASN A 402 8.74 0.24 -26.13
N ILE A 403 9.62 -0.72 -25.85
CA ILE A 403 10.22 -0.91 -24.52
C ILE A 403 11.37 0.10 -24.35
N LYS A 404 11.30 0.90 -23.28
CA LYS A 404 12.23 2.03 -23.07
C LYS A 404 13.42 1.70 -22.18
N ALA A 405 13.32 0.64 -21.39
CA ALA A 405 14.38 0.15 -20.53
C ALA A 405 14.48 -1.38 -20.60
N SER A 406 15.71 -1.88 -20.69
CA SER A 406 15.99 -3.31 -20.66
C SER A 406 17.29 -3.61 -19.91
N MET A 407 17.43 -4.85 -19.44
CA MET A 407 18.63 -5.36 -18.81
C MET A 407 19.12 -6.60 -19.53
N LEU A 408 20.44 -6.70 -19.71
CA LEU A 408 21.09 -7.90 -20.18
C LEU A 408 21.32 -8.88 -19.01
N MET A 409 20.90 -10.13 -19.17
CA MET A 409 21.12 -11.21 -18.20
C MET A 409 22.47 -11.90 -18.42
N CYS A 410 23.54 -11.11 -18.46
CA CYS A 410 24.92 -11.59 -18.59
C CYS A 410 25.90 -10.60 -17.94
N THR A 411 26.86 -11.11 -17.17
CA THR A 411 28.01 -10.33 -16.65
C THR A 411 29.19 -10.28 -17.62
N GLY A 412 29.05 -10.92 -18.79
CA GLY A 412 30.07 -10.93 -19.84
C GLY A 412 30.33 -9.55 -20.43
N LYS A 413 31.55 -9.38 -20.95
CA LYS A 413 31.99 -8.14 -21.57
C LYS A 413 31.53 -8.09 -23.04
N PHE A 414 30.80 -7.04 -23.39
CA PHE A 414 30.35 -6.80 -24.76
C PHE A 414 30.93 -5.51 -25.32
N LYS A 415 31.05 -5.44 -26.66
CA LYS A 415 31.23 -4.17 -27.37
C LYS A 415 29.99 -3.30 -27.17
N ASP A 416 30.14 -2.00 -27.42
CA ASP A 416 29.00 -1.09 -27.39
C ASP A 416 27.90 -1.53 -28.37
N PHE A 417 26.66 -1.51 -27.89
CA PHE A 417 25.47 -1.76 -28.69
C PHE A 417 24.93 -0.46 -29.25
N ASN A 418 24.39 -0.51 -30.46
CA ASN A 418 23.60 0.57 -31.00
C ASN A 418 22.20 0.51 -30.37
N LYS A 419 21.81 1.54 -29.61
CA LYS A 419 20.59 1.53 -28.80
C LYS A 419 19.91 2.89 -28.79
N LYS A 420 18.58 2.90 -28.90
CA LYS A 420 17.70 4.07 -28.73
C LYS A 420 17.02 4.06 -27.36
N SER A 421 17.02 2.91 -26.70
CA SER A 421 16.50 2.67 -25.35
C SER A 421 17.62 2.61 -24.31
N MET A 422 17.24 2.62 -23.03
CA MET A 422 18.15 2.37 -21.93
C MET A 422 18.43 0.87 -21.83
N VAL A 423 19.67 0.47 -22.08
CA VAL A 423 20.11 -0.94 -21.94
C VAL A 423 21.15 -1.03 -20.82
N LEU A 424 20.75 -1.63 -19.71
CA LEU A 424 21.59 -1.90 -18.54
C LEU A 424 22.50 -3.10 -18.83
N GLN A 425 23.80 -2.86 -18.84
CA GLN A 425 24.83 -3.87 -19.04
C GLN A 425 25.49 -4.18 -17.68
N PRO A 426 25.29 -5.37 -17.09
CA PRO A 426 25.79 -5.70 -15.76
C PRO A 426 27.28 -5.44 -15.59
N GLU A 427 28.15 -5.83 -16.53
CA GLU A 427 29.61 -5.62 -16.44
C GLU A 427 29.96 -4.15 -16.17
N LYS A 428 29.38 -3.23 -16.94
CA LYS A 428 29.64 -1.79 -16.81
C LYS A 428 29.12 -1.25 -15.47
N ILE A 429 27.95 -1.69 -15.06
CA ILE A 429 27.31 -1.27 -13.80
C ILE A 429 28.10 -1.77 -12.60
N ILE A 430 28.54 -3.02 -12.62
CA ILE A 430 29.39 -3.61 -11.58
C ILE A 430 30.66 -2.79 -11.44
N ARG A 431 31.39 -2.56 -12.54
CA ARG A 431 32.65 -1.80 -12.48
C ARG A 431 32.46 -0.36 -12.01
N ALA A 432 31.43 0.32 -12.51
CA ALA A 432 31.09 1.66 -12.03
C ALA A 432 30.76 1.67 -10.54
N THR A 433 30.08 0.63 -10.05
CA THR A 433 29.75 0.48 -8.62
C THR A 433 31.00 0.25 -7.78
N LEU A 434 31.88 -0.67 -8.20
CA LEU A 434 33.15 -0.95 -7.51
C LEU A 434 34.05 0.30 -7.45
N ASP A 435 34.14 1.05 -8.54
CA ASP A 435 34.85 2.32 -8.59
C ASP A 435 34.22 3.36 -7.64
N ALA A 436 32.89 3.48 -7.66
CA ALA A 436 32.17 4.47 -6.86
C ALA A 436 32.29 4.23 -5.34
N ILE A 437 32.40 2.97 -4.91
CA ILE A 437 32.58 2.62 -3.49
C ILE A 437 34.04 2.45 -3.08
N GLY A 438 35.00 2.64 -4.00
CA GLY A 438 36.43 2.63 -3.71
C GLY A 438 37.02 1.24 -3.40
N VAL A 439 36.57 0.19 -4.09
CA VAL A 439 37.14 -1.16 -3.93
C VAL A 439 38.57 -1.22 -4.46
N GLU A 440 39.49 -1.76 -3.67
CA GLU A 440 40.88 -2.01 -4.06
C GLU A 440 41.18 -3.51 -4.24
N ARG A 441 40.54 -4.36 -3.44
CA ARG A 441 40.74 -5.82 -3.39
C ARG A 441 39.39 -6.54 -3.43
N ILE A 442 39.12 -7.26 -4.50
CA ILE A 442 37.84 -7.94 -4.70
C ILE A 442 37.97 -9.46 -4.57
N GLY A 443 37.06 -10.08 -3.83
CA GLY A 443 36.83 -11.53 -3.91
C GLY A 443 35.85 -11.80 -5.05
N ILE A 444 36.04 -12.84 -5.86
CA ILE A 444 35.13 -13.17 -6.96
C ILE A 444 34.76 -14.64 -6.91
N LEU A 445 33.46 -14.92 -6.98
CA LEU A 445 32.93 -16.26 -7.18
C LEU A 445 32.43 -16.39 -8.63
N VAL A 446 33.10 -17.22 -9.43
CA VAL A 446 32.70 -17.53 -10.81
C VAL A 446 32.02 -18.90 -10.88
N PRO A 447 31.12 -19.14 -11.86
CA PRO A 447 30.50 -20.44 -12.06
C PRO A 447 31.52 -21.56 -12.28
N GLU A 448 32.44 -21.38 -13.22
CA GLU A 448 33.32 -22.43 -13.73
C GLU A 448 34.81 -22.10 -13.55
N GLU A 449 35.65 -23.10 -13.28
CA GLU A 449 37.10 -22.90 -13.14
C GLU A 449 37.74 -22.34 -14.42
N GLU A 450 37.24 -22.72 -15.59
CA GLU A 450 37.71 -22.21 -16.89
C GLU A 450 37.57 -20.68 -17.01
N GLN A 451 36.65 -20.06 -16.26
CA GLN A 451 36.39 -18.62 -16.29
C GLN A 451 37.32 -17.80 -15.39
N ILE A 452 38.10 -18.44 -14.51
CA ILE A 452 39.00 -17.76 -13.57
C ILE A 452 39.98 -16.85 -14.33
N ARG A 453 40.56 -17.35 -15.43
CA ARG A 453 41.57 -16.60 -16.19
C ARG A 453 41.01 -15.32 -16.79
N ASP A 454 39.80 -15.36 -17.33
CA ASP A 454 39.20 -14.20 -17.99
C ASP A 454 38.61 -13.23 -16.97
N SER A 455 38.04 -13.72 -15.87
CA SER A 455 37.63 -12.88 -14.74
C SER A 455 38.83 -12.17 -14.09
N CYS A 456 39.99 -12.83 -13.98
CA CYS A 456 41.24 -12.20 -13.52
C CYS A 456 41.63 -11.01 -14.40
N LYS A 457 41.54 -11.14 -15.72
CA LYS A 457 41.83 -10.03 -16.65
C LYS A 457 40.77 -8.92 -16.56
N GLN A 458 39.50 -9.30 -16.45
CA GLN A 458 38.38 -8.35 -16.40
C GLN A 458 38.45 -7.44 -15.17
N TYR A 459 38.84 -8.00 -14.03
CA TYR A 459 38.87 -7.29 -12.74
C TYR A 459 40.29 -7.05 -12.21
N GLU A 460 41.33 -7.15 -13.06
CA GLU A 460 42.76 -7.02 -12.69
C GLU A 460 43.05 -5.79 -11.82
N ARG A 461 42.40 -4.65 -12.14
CA ARG A 461 42.53 -3.38 -11.40
C ARG A 461 42.19 -3.51 -9.91
N TYR A 462 41.31 -4.44 -9.55
CA TYR A 462 40.83 -4.67 -8.19
C TYR A 462 41.54 -5.84 -7.50
N LYS A 463 42.71 -6.27 -7.99
CA LYS A 463 43.54 -7.34 -7.39
C LYS A 463 42.71 -8.57 -7.01
N PRO A 464 42.05 -9.24 -7.98
CA PRO A 464 40.99 -10.17 -7.70
C PRO A 464 41.51 -11.47 -7.06
N ILE A 465 40.79 -11.96 -6.05
CA ILE A 465 40.96 -13.31 -5.49
C ILE A 465 39.75 -14.13 -5.93
N ILE A 466 39.96 -15.08 -6.84
CA ILE A 466 38.87 -15.76 -7.55
C ILE A 466 38.74 -17.21 -7.09
N LYS A 467 37.51 -17.64 -6.84
CA LYS A 467 37.12 -19.02 -6.52
C LYS A 467 35.97 -19.43 -7.43
N SER A 468 35.79 -20.73 -7.65
CA SER A 468 34.70 -21.26 -8.48
C SER A 468 33.67 -22.00 -7.63
N ALA A 469 32.39 -21.75 -7.92
CA ALA A 469 31.25 -22.51 -7.42
C ALA A 469 30.07 -22.36 -8.38
N GLU A 470 29.59 -23.45 -8.97
CA GLU A 470 28.49 -23.39 -9.93
C GLU A 470 27.17 -22.98 -9.23
N PRO A 471 26.43 -21.99 -9.76
CA PRO A 471 25.16 -21.55 -9.17
C PRO A 471 24.04 -22.60 -9.20
N TYR A 472 24.16 -23.63 -10.02
CA TYR A 472 23.12 -24.65 -10.24
C TYR A 472 23.35 -25.94 -9.44
N GLU A 473 24.47 -26.05 -8.73
CA GLU A 473 24.77 -27.16 -7.83
C GLU A 473 24.13 -26.96 -6.43
N ASP A 474 24.29 -27.94 -5.53
CA ASP A 474 23.81 -27.85 -4.15
C ASP A 474 24.36 -26.60 -3.45
N LYS A 475 23.48 -25.78 -2.85
CA LYS A 475 23.82 -24.58 -2.07
C LYS A 475 24.89 -24.85 -0.99
N LYS A 476 25.06 -26.09 -0.53
CA LYS A 476 26.16 -26.50 0.37
C LYS A 476 27.54 -26.25 -0.24
N PHE A 477 27.73 -26.49 -1.53
CA PHE A 477 29.01 -26.27 -2.20
C PHE A 477 29.39 -24.78 -2.23
N ILE A 478 28.41 -23.92 -2.51
CA ILE A 478 28.57 -22.45 -2.42
C ILE A 478 28.96 -22.04 -0.99
N SER A 479 28.31 -22.63 0.03
CA SER A 479 28.63 -22.37 1.44
C SER A 479 30.07 -22.76 1.80
N GLU A 480 30.55 -23.91 1.33
CA GLU A 480 31.93 -24.36 1.55
C GLU A 480 32.94 -23.42 0.90
N LYS A 481 32.71 -23.03 -0.35
CA LYS A 481 33.57 -22.09 -1.08
C LYS A 481 33.58 -20.70 -0.46
N ALA A 482 32.44 -20.24 0.05
CA ALA A 482 32.33 -18.97 0.74
C ALA A 482 33.21 -18.89 2.01
N LYS A 483 33.34 -19.99 2.77
CA LYS A 483 34.19 -20.03 3.97
C LYS A 483 35.65 -19.77 3.65
N GLU A 484 36.10 -20.16 2.46
CA GLU A 484 37.48 -19.93 2.05
C GLU A 484 37.79 -18.42 1.92
N PHE A 485 36.80 -17.53 1.79
CA PHE A 485 37.02 -16.08 1.77
C PHE A 485 37.23 -15.44 3.15
N LYS A 486 36.98 -16.16 4.27
CA LYS A 486 37.14 -15.63 5.63
C LYS A 486 38.56 -15.14 5.92
N SER A 487 39.55 -15.88 5.45
CA SER A 487 40.97 -15.56 5.63
C SER A 487 41.53 -14.60 4.59
N GLU A 488 40.74 -14.25 3.58
CA GLU A 488 41.19 -13.40 2.48
C GLU A 488 41.03 -11.91 2.82
N ASP A 489 42.04 -11.14 2.45
CA ASP A 489 42.01 -9.69 2.53
C ASP A 489 41.32 -9.12 1.28
N VAL A 490 40.00 -9.05 1.34
CA VAL A 490 39.13 -8.47 0.30
C VAL A 490 38.10 -7.54 0.94
N ASP A 491 37.76 -6.47 0.22
CA ASP A 491 36.80 -5.44 0.63
C ASP A 491 35.35 -5.91 0.46
N ILE A 492 35.10 -6.64 -0.64
CA ILE A 492 33.78 -7.15 -1.04
C ILE A 492 33.94 -8.42 -1.89
N ILE A 493 32.94 -9.29 -1.87
CA ILE A 493 32.85 -10.46 -2.75
C ILE A 493 31.84 -10.20 -3.86
N LEU A 494 32.25 -10.31 -5.12
CA LEU A 494 31.38 -10.30 -6.30
C LEU A 494 31.00 -11.73 -6.68
N MET A 495 29.72 -12.02 -6.75
CA MET A 495 29.21 -13.27 -7.33
C MET A 495 29.01 -13.06 -8.84
N ASP A 496 30.06 -13.30 -9.64
CA ASP A 496 30.19 -12.85 -11.04
C ASP A 496 29.41 -13.72 -12.05
N CYS A 497 28.10 -13.85 -11.83
CA CYS A 497 27.19 -14.48 -12.76
C CYS A 497 25.76 -14.01 -12.49
N MET A 498 24.95 -13.90 -13.55
CA MET A 498 23.52 -13.67 -13.39
C MET A 498 22.77 -14.92 -12.88
N GLY A 499 23.44 -16.06 -12.75
CA GLY A 499 22.92 -17.31 -12.19
C GLY A 499 22.76 -17.30 -10.66
N TYR A 500 23.54 -16.48 -9.94
CA TYR A 500 23.45 -16.41 -8.48
C TYR A 500 22.21 -15.65 -8.00
N THR A 501 21.51 -16.21 -7.01
CA THR A 501 20.31 -15.63 -6.40
C THR A 501 20.62 -14.78 -5.16
N GLU A 502 19.63 -14.01 -4.67
CA GLU A 502 19.77 -13.23 -3.42
C GLU A 502 20.05 -14.15 -2.22
N ASP A 503 19.38 -15.30 -2.14
CA ASP A 503 19.63 -16.34 -1.15
C ASP A 503 21.09 -16.83 -1.13
N MET A 504 21.66 -17.07 -2.31
CA MET A 504 23.07 -17.48 -2.40
C MET A 504 24.00 -16.37 -1.93
N GLY A 505 23.69 -15.11 -2.26
CA GLY A 505 24.39 -13.94 -1.73
C GLY A 505 24.37 -13.89 -0.20
N ASN A 506 23.20 -14.10 0.42
CA ASN A 506 23.04 -14.15 1.87
C ASN A 506 23.86 -15.29 2.51
N ILE A 507 23.94 -16.46 1.85
CA ILE A 507 24.79 -17.57 2.29
C ILE A 507 26.26 -17.16 2.25
N VAL A 508 26.72 -16.57 1.14
CA VAL A 508 28.12 -16.14 1.00
C VAL A 508 28.46 -15.07 2.04
N GLU A 509 27.59 -14.09 2.25
CA GLU A 509 27.80 -13.01 3.23
C GLU A 509 27.94 -13.58 4.64
N LYS A 510 27.01 -14.46 5.05
CA LYS A 510 27.04 -15.11 6.35
C LYS A 510 28.29 -15.96 6.57
N GLU A 511 28.67 -16.77 5.57
CA GLU A 511 29.76 -17.74 5.72
C GLU A 511 31.15 -17.12 5.57
N SER A 512 31.29 -16.09 4.73
CA SER A 512 32.54 -15.36 4.55
C SER A 512 32.75 -14.27 5.60
N GLY A 513 31.67 -13.70 6.15
CA GLY A 513 31.73 -12.50 7.01
C GLY A 513 32.09 -11.23 6.25
N LYS A 514 31.96 -11.22 4.91
CA LYS A 514 32.27 -10.11 4.02
C LYS A 514 31.01 -9.62 3.33
N ASN A 515 30.98 -8.34 2.95
CA ASN A 515 29.91 -7.82 2.10
C ASN A 515 29.90 -8.54 0.74
N VAL A 516 28.71 -8.75 0.17
CA VAL A 516 28.54 -9.46 -1.10
C VAL A 516 27.77 -8.61 -2.11
N LEU A 517 28.28 -8.57 -3.35
CA LEU A 517 27.61 -7.98 -4.49
C LEU A 517 27.05 -9.09 -5.39
N VAL A 518 25.72 -9.15 -5.50
CA VAL A 518 25.02 -10.04 -6.43
C VAL A 518 24.53 -9.24 -7.63
N PRO A 519 25.14 -9.39 -8.82
CA PRO A 519 24.78 -8.66 -10.04
C PRO A 519 23.30 -8.74 -10.40
N ARG A 520 22.70 -9.93 -10.27
CA ARG A 520 21.26 -10.14 -10.53
C ARG A 520 20.41 -9.17 -9.71
N VAL A 521 20.71 -9.00 -8.42
CA VAL A 521 19.93 -8.14 -7.51
C VAL A 521 20.21 -6.66 -7.77
N LEU A 522 21.49 -6.29 -7.86
CA LEU A 522 21.91 -4.90 -8.09
C LEU A 522 21.27 -4.32 -9.35
N VAL A 523 21.44 -5.01 -10.48
CA VAL A 523 21.04 -4.47 -11.78
C VAL A 523 19.52 -4.49 -11.93
N THR A 524 18.82 -5.48 -11.34
CA THR A 524 17.36 -5.51 -11.31
C THR A 524 16.78 -4.35 -10.50
N ARG A 525 17.34 -4.04 -9.32
CA ARG A 525 16.89 -2.87 -8.52
C ARG A 525 17.15 -1.55 -9.25
N LEU A 526 18.27 -1.45 -9.95
CA LEU A 526 18.57 -0.27 -10.79
C LEU A 526 17.58 -0.16 -11.96
N LEU A 527 17.27 -1.25 -12.65
CA LEU A 527 16.26 -1.27 -13.71
C LEU A 527 14.91 -0.79 -13.20
N LYS A 528 14.48 -1.32 -12.03
CA LYS A 528 13.24 -0.88 -11.37
C LYS A 528 13.20 0.62 -11.12
N THR A 529 14.31 1.16 -10.64
CA THR A 529 14.42 2.58 -10.28
C THR A 529 14.36 3.49 -11.52
N LEU A 530 14.85 3.02 -12.66
CA LEU A 530 14.96 3.81 -13.89
C LEU A 530 13.76 3.68 -14.83
N ALA A 531 12.94 2.64 -14.66
CA ALA A 531 11.76 2.36 -15.49
C ALA A 531 10.54 3.20 -15.05
#